data_AF-A0A450YBA7-F1
#
_entry.id   AF-A0A450YBA7-F1
#
_cell.length_a   1.000
_cell.length_b   1.000
_cell.length_c   1.000
_cell.angle_alpha   90.00
_cell.angle_beta   90.00
_cell.angle_gamma   90.00
#
_symmetry.space_group_name_H-M   'P 1'
#
loop_
_entity.id
_entity.type
_entity.pdbx_description
1 polymer ?
#
loop_
_entity_poly.entity_id
_entity_poly.type
_entity_poly.pdbx_seq_one_letter_code
_entity_poly.pdbx_strand_id
1 'polypeptide(L)'
;MRDGATFHLDLDRPTSTYLTDIPSTGGKGTMSLPAFHAHTVRQLLSHTGCVADYPDKTVPGIADRTTHYATAMSAVRDIWNVGLVTKMSDAGFPEDAPNDGACIIGKTWSYSTPAFTFVAAVLESVTGRAIHRLLQEEIFAPHGLSSMRMKYAASTLPPNDNRASLYDDDNKKVDPANNSWRAFGGGMETDVVDLARFGWKVLDGWILSPEARDNRLWRRVDTIDPGPGLRTGLGRTPRYR
;
A
#
# COMPACT_ATOMS: atom_id res chain seq x y z
N MET A 1 4.66 -19.80 -6.25
CA MET A 1 4.94 -19.71 -4.81
C MET A 1 5.89 -20.84 -4.45
N ARG A 2 6.61 -20.72 -3.34
CA ARG A 2 7.63 -21.71 -2.94
C ARG A 2 7.06 -23.08 -2.63
N ASP A 3 5.79 -23.16 -2.26
CA ASP A 3 5.02 -24.38 -2.07
C ASP A 3 4.54 -25.02 -3.39
N GLY A 4 4.88 -24.43 -4.54
CA GLY A 4 4.42 -24.85 -5.87
C GLY A 4 3.09 -24.25 -6.30
N ALA A 5 2.38 -23.51 -5.43
CA ALA A 5 1.12 -22.87 -5.82
C ALA A 5 1.37 -21.78 -6.88
N THR A 6 0.55 -21.77 -7.92
CA THR A 6 0.57 -20.74 -8.96
C THR A 6 -0.63 -19.81 -8.78
N PHE A 7 -0.41 -18.51 -8.83
CA PHE A 7 -1.48 -17.53 -8.90
C PHE A 7 -1.28 -16.63 -10.12
N HIS A 8 -2.37 -16.05 -10.60
CA HIS A 8 -2.34 -15.07 -11.67
C HIS A 8 -2.90 -13.75 -11.16
N LEU A 9 -2.16 -12.67 -11.38
CA LEU A 9 -2.58 -11.32 -11.05
C LEU A 9 -2.38 -10.43 -12.28
N ASP A 10 -3.48 -10.06 -12.91
CA ASP A 10 -3.51 -9.03 -13.94
C ASP A 10 -3.65 -7.65 -13.26
N LEU A 11 -2.61 -6.84 -13.39
CA LEU A 11 -2.57 -5.51 -12.78
C LEU A 11 -3.54 -4.52 -13.43
N ASP A 12 -3.98 -4.80 -14.66
CA ASP A 12 -4.86 -3.93 -15.44
C ASP A 12 -6.34 -4.30 -15.25
N ARG A 13 -6.64 -5.35 -14.50
CA ARG A 13 -8.01 -5.64 -14.07
C ARG A 13 -8.45 -4.71 -12.93
N PRO A 14 -9.75 -4.33 -12.90
CA PRO A 14 -10.29 -3.56 -11.78
C PRO A 14 -10.10 -4.30 -10.46
N THR A 15 -9.72 -3.56 -9.42
CA THR A 15 -9.52 -4.09 -8.06
C THR A 15 -10.78 -4.78 -7.54
N SER A 16 -11.97 -4.27 -7.90
CA SER A 16 -13.27 -4.87 -7.57
C SER A 16 -13.44 -6.31 -8.06
N THR A 17 -12.74 -6.72 -9.13
CA THR A 17 -12.81 -8.10 -9.64
C THR A 17 -12.06 -9.12 -8.78
N TYR A 18 -11.17 -8.66 -7.90
CA TYR A 18 -10.44 -9.51 -6.96
C TYR A 18 -11.02 -9.46 -5.54
N LEU A 19 -11.81 -8.43 -5.23
CA LEU A 19 -12.37 -8.20 -3.90
C LEU A 19 -13.91 -8.33 -3.95
N THR A 20 -14.37 -9.49 -4.39
CA THR A 20 -15.79 -9.84 -4.58
C THR A 20 -16.44 -10.42 -3.33
N ASP A 21 -15.65 -11.06 -2.46
CA ASP A 21 -16.12 -11.87 -1.35
C ASP A 21 -15.70 -11.35 0.04
N ILE A 22 -15.81 -10.04 0.26
CA ILE A 22 -15.46 -9.42 1.54
C ILE A 22 -16.53 -9.80 2.58
N PRO A 23 -16.20 -10.46 3.70
CA PRO A 23 -17.20 -10.86 4.68
C PRO A 23 -17.93 -9.67 5.31
N SER A 24 -19.26 -9.68 5.27
CA SER A 24 -20.14 -8.69 5.91
C SER A 24 -19.83 -8.46 7.39
N THR A 25 -19.94 -7.20 7.85
CA THR A 25 -19.93 -6.84 9.28
C THR A 25 -21.17 -7.43 9.95
N GLY A 26 -21.03 -8.64 10.49
CA GLY A 26 -22.14 -9.42 11.08
C GLY A 26 -22.23 -10.87 10.59
N GLY A 27 -21.33 -11.30 9.69
CA GLY A 27 -21.18 -12.70 9.31
C GLY A 27 -22.26 -13.26 8.37
N LYS A 28 -23.16 -12.42 7.85
CA LYS A 28 -24.15 -12.81 6.84
C LYS A 28 -23.84 -12.16 5.49
N GLY A 29 -23.41 -12.98 4.54
CA GLY A 29 -23.19 -12.60 3.14
C GLY A 29 -21.77 -12.10 2.83
N THR A 30 -21.48 -12.05 1.53
CA THR A 30 -20.29 -11.42 0.97
C THR A 30 -20.64 -10.06 0.37
N MET A 31 -19.68 -9.16 0.39
CA MET A 31 -19.81 -7.82 -0.15
C MET A 31 -18.70 -7.56 -1.15
N SER A 32 -19.02 -6.84 -2.21
CA SER A 32 -18.05 -6.37 -3.19
C SER A 32 -17.69 -4.91 -2.94
N LEU A 33 -16.53 -4.49 -3.45
CA LEU A 33 -16.15 -3.08 -3.46
C LEU A 33 -17.28 -2.20 -4.04
N PRO A 34 -17.59 -1.05 -3.41
CA PRO A 34 -18.51 -0.07 -3.99
C PRO A 34 -18.13 0.31 -5.42
N ALA A 35 -19.14 0.56 -6.27
CA ALA A 35 -18.95 0.75 -7.71
C ALA A 35 -18.01 1.91 -8.09
N PHE A 36 -17.84 2.90 -7.21
CA PHE A 36 -16.90 4.00 -7.42
C PHE A 36 -15.43 3.56 -7.36
N HIS A 37 -15.09 2.41 -6.77
CA HIS A 37 -13.75 1.82 -6.84
C HIS A 37 -13.48 1.16 -8.20
N ALA A 38 -13.48 1.96 -9.26
CA ALA A 38 -13.25 1.53 -10.64
C ALA A 38 -11.75 1.42 -11.02
N HIS A 39 -10.85 1.68 -10.07
CA HIS A 39 -9.41 1.63 -10.28
C HIS A 39 -8.89 0.20 -10.48
N THR A 40 -7.78 0.07 -11.20
CA THR A 40 -7.03 -1.18 -11.35
C THR A 40 -5.96 -1.34 -10.26
N VAL A 41 -5.42 -2.55 -10.11
CA VAL A 41 -4.32 -2.80 -9.17
C VAL A 41 -3.08 -1.98 -9.54
N ARG A 42 -2.80 -1.83 -10.84
CA ARG A 42 -1.72 -0.97 -11.34
C ARG A 42 -1.91 0.47 -10.90
N GLN A 43 -3.12 1.00 -11.03
CA GLN A 43 -3.43 2.38 -10.67
C GLN A 43 -3.29 2.64 -9.16
N LEU A 44 -3.59 1.66 -8.32
CA LEU A 44 -3.31 1.75 -6.88
C LEU A 44 -1.81 1.79 -6.60
N LEU A 45 -1.04 0.88 -7.21
CA LEU A 45 0.42 0.80 -7.07
C LEU A 45 1.16 2.05 -7.57
N SER A 46 0.57 2.80 -8.50
CA SER A 46 1.12 4.04 -9.05
C SER A 46 0.50 5.32 -8.48
N HIS A 47 -0.29 5.23 -7.41
CA HIS A 47 -0.98 6.38 -6.82
C HIS A 47 -1.90 7.15 -7.79
N THR A 48 -2.45 6.46 -8.78
CA THR A 48 -3.44 7.02 -9.73
C THR A 48 -4.83 6.41 -9.53
N GLY A 49 -5.05 5.70 -8.42
CA GLY A 49 -6.33 5.06 -8.10
C GLY A 49 -7.35 6.00 -7.44
N CYS A 50 -6.95 7.22 -7.09
CA CYS A 50 -7.78 8.24 -6.42
C CYS A 50 -8.38 7.79 -5.07
N VAL A 51 -7.82 6.78 -4.40
CA VAL A 51 -8.20 6.43 -3.02
C VAL A 51 -7.62 7.49 -2.09
N ALA A 52 -8.42 8.09 -1.22
CA ALA A 52 -7.96 9.18 -0.36
C ALA A 52 -6.99 8.72 0.74
N ASP A 53 -6.02 9.58 1.07
CA ASP A 53 -5.07 9.41 2.19
C ASP A 53 -5.56 10.12 3.47
N TYR A 54 -6.26 11.24 3.32
CA TYR A 54 -6.66 12.14 4.40
C TYR A 54 -8.18 12.39 4.43
N PRO A 55 -8.76 12.62 5.62
CA PRO A 55 -10.21 12.77 5.81
C PRO A 55 -10.84 13.95 5.07
N ASP A 56 -10.10 15.03 4.85
CA ASP A 56 -10.57 16.27 4.21
C ASP A 56 -10.64 16.17 2.68
N LYS A 57 -10.09 15.11 2.09
CA LYS A 57 -10.02 14.93 0.63
C LYS A 57 -11.16 14.10 0.05
N THR A 58 -12.10 13.61 0.86
CA THR A 58 -13.18 12.70 0.44
C THR A 58 -14.44 12.83 1.31
N VAL A 59 -15.60 12.48 0.76
CA VAL A 59 -16.83 12.23 1.52
C VAL A 59 -17.36 10.82 1.20
N PRO A 60 -17.47 9.90 2.18
CA PRO A 60 -17.05 10.07 3.57
C PRO A 60 -15.51 10.11 3.71
N GLY A 61 -15.06 10.80 4.77
CA GLY A 61 -13.65 10.91 5.17
C GLY A 61 -13.02 9.55 5.49
N ILE A 62 -11.71 9.40 5.22
CA ILE A 62 -10.94 8.30 5.78
C ILE A 62 -10.40 8.66 7.16
N ALA A 63 -10.62 7.78 8.14
CA ALA A 63 -10.15 7.94 9.50
C ALA A 63 -9.08 6.90 9.83
N ASP A 64 -8.07 7.31 10.60
CA ASP A 64 -7.08 6.39 11.15
C ASP A 64 -7.74 5.31 12.00
N ARG A 65 -7.26 4.08 11.84
CA ARG A 65 -7.71 2.93 12.64
C ARG A 65 -6.66 2.58 13.68
N THR A 66 -7.11 2.30 14.89
CA THR A 66 -6.28 1.83 16.01
C THR A 66 -6.57 0.39 16.39
N THR A 67 -7.60 -0.22 15.79
CA THR A 67 -7.92 -1.64 15.91
C THR A 67 -6.85 -2.49 15.22
N HIS A 68 -6.58 -3.67 15.77
CA HIS A 68 -5.71 -4.66 15.11
C HIS A 68 -6.45 -5.39 14.00
N TYR A 69 -5.80 -5.53 12.85
CA TYR A 69 -6.25 -6.32 11.72
C TYR A 69 -5.25 -7.44 11.45
N ALA A 70 -5.71 -8.70 11.50
CA ALA A 70 -4.88 -9.87 11.21
C ALA A 70 -4.58 -10.02 9.70
N THR A 71 -5.40 -9.40 8.85
CA THR A 71 -5.34 -9.49 7.38
C THR A 71 -5.64 -8.14 6.75
N ALA A 72 -5.07 -7.88 5.57
CA ALA A 72 -5.41 -6.69 4.79
C ALA A 72 -6.87 -6.72 4.31
N MET A 73 -7.45 -7.89 4.04
CA MET A 73 -8.88 -8.03 3.72
C MET A 73 -9.79 -7.49 4.83
N SER A 74 -9.46 -7.74 6.10
CA SER A 74 -10.25 -7.20 7.23
C SER A 74 -10.05 -5.70 7.40
N ALA A 75 -8.84 -5.19 7.13
CA ALA A 75 -8.57 -3.75 7.12
C ALA A 75 -9.32 -3.03 6.00
N VAL A 76 -9.28 -3.55 4.76
CA VAL A 76 -10.00 -2.98 3.61
C VAL A 76 -11.48 -2.89 3.91
N ARG A 77 -12.10 -3.90 4.52
CA ARG A 77 -13.52 -3.85 4.88
C ARG A 77 -13.88 -2.63 5.73
N ASP A 78 -12.99 -2.13 6.56
CA ASP A 78 -13.28 -0.97 7.41
C ASP A 78 -13.03 0.35 6.68
N ILE A 79 -12.36 0.35 5.53
CA ILE A 79 -12.04 1.55 4.72
C ILE A 79 -12.62 1.51 3.30
N TRP A 80 -13.28 0.44 2.90
CA TRP A 80 -13.81 0.22 1.54
C TRP A 80 -14.91 1.18 1.07
N ASN A 81 -15.53 1.91 2.00
CA ASN A 81 -16.58 2.89 1.70
C ASN A 81 -16.08 4.32 1.87
N VAL A 82 -14.76 4.51 2.05
CA VAL A 82 -14.17 5.84 1.94
C VAL A 82 -14.32 6.31 0.50
N GLY A 83 -14.76 7.55 0.32
CA GLY A 83 -14.90 8.09 -1.03
C GLY A 83 -13.55 8.21 -1.74
N LEU A 84 -13.63 8.43 -3.04
CA LEU A 84 -12.47 8.83 -3.81
C LEU A 84 -12.10 10.27 -3.49
N VAL A 85 -10.83 10.58 -3.72
CA VAL A 85 -10.30 11.93 -3.71
C VAL A 85 -11.17 12.84 -4.59
N THR A 86 -11.73 13.88 -4.00
CA THR A 86 -12.61 14.83 -4.69
C THR A 86 -11.85 15.98 -5.36
N LYS A 87 -10.57 16.17 -5.00
CA LYS A 87 -9.69 17.25 -5.48
C LYS A 87 -8.29 16.72 -5.81
N MET A 88 -7.61 17.27 -6.82
CA MET A 88 -6.24 16.84 -7.16
C MET A 88 -5.27 17.00 -5.97
N SER A 89 -4.21 16.18 -5.92
CA SER A 89 -3.16 16.34 -4.91
C SER A 89 -2.46 17.68 -5.10
N ASP A 90 -2.08 18.36 -4.02
CA ASP A 90 -1.23 19.57 -4.06
C ASP A 90 0.22 19.25 -4.48
N ALA A 91 0.60 17.97 -4.49
CA ALA A 91 1.97 17.54 -4.72
C ALA A 91 2.40 17.68 -6.19
N GLY A 92 3.19 18.72 -6.47
CA GLY A 92 3.68 19.04 -7.81
C GLY A 92 3.14 20.36 -8.35
N PHE A 93 2.03 20.83 -7.78
CA PHE A 93 1.51 22.17 -8.01
C PHE A 93 2.39 23.22 -7.30
N PRO A 94 2.55 24.42 -7.90
CA PRO A 94 2.97 25.60 -7.15
C PRO A 94 2.13 25.77 -5.88
N GLU A 95 2.72 26.27 -4.80
CA GLU A 95 2.10 26.44 -3.47
C GLU A 95 0.76 27.21 -3.51
N ASP A 96 0.51 27.99 -4.58
CA ASP A 96 -0.67 28.82 -4.79
C ASP A 96 -1.54 28.41 -6.00
N ALA A 97 -1.23 27.31 -6.68
CA ALA A 97 -2.01 26.87 -7.83
C ALA A 97 -3.27 26.10 -7.39
N PRO A 98 -4.44 26.37 -8.01
CA PRO A 98 -5.68 25.68 -7.66
C PRO A 98 -5.60 24.18 -8.01
N ASN A 99 -5.94 23.33 -7.04
CA ASN A 99 -6.03 21.87 -7.16
C ASN A 99 -7.48 21.36 -7.06
N ASP A 100 -8.46 22.22 -7.30
CA ASP A 100 -9.90 21.97 -7.11
C ASP A 100 -10.55 21.05 -8.16
N GLY A 101 -9.80 20.65 -9.19
CA GLY A 101 -10.25 19.68 -10.18
C GLY A 101 -10.47 18.28 -9.60
N ALA A 102 -11.42 17.52 -10.16
CA ALA A 102 -11.70 16.15 -9.73
C ALA A 102 -10.51 15.21 -10.01
N CYS A 103 -10.25 14.26 -9.10
CA CYS A 103 -9.28 13.20 -9.36
C CYS A 103 -9.82 12.23 -10.42
N ILE A 104 -9.10 12.09 -11.52
CA ILE A 104 -9.45 11.20 -12.62
C ILE A 104 -8.63 9.92 -12.49
N ILE A 105 -9.30 8.79 -12.25
CA ILE A 105 -8.67 7.46 -12.12
C ILE A 105 -7.77 7.18 -13.34
N GLY A 106 -6.53 6.80 -13.06
CA GLY A 106 -5.51 6.49 -14.07
C GLY A 106 -4.90 7.69 -14.77
N LYS A 107 -5.30 8.92 -14.39
CA LYS A 107 -4.77 10.16 -14.97
C LYS A 107 -4.19 11.08 -13.90
N THR A 108 -4.88 11.31 -12.80
CA THR A 108 -4.40 12.18 -11.72
C THR A 108 -3.49 11.38 -10.78
N TRP A 109 -2.32 11.94 -10.44
CA TRP A 109 -1.49 11.41 -9.37
C TRP A 109 -1.96 11.97 -8.02
N SER A 110 -2.14 11.10 -7.04
CA SER A 110 -2.42 11.49 -5.65
C SER A 110 -1.93 10.41 -4.69
N TYR A 111 -0.96 10.78 -3.85
CA TYR A 111 -0.40 9.86 -2.87
C TYR A 111 -1.50 9.29 -1.97
N SER A 112 -1.39 8.00 -1.66
CA SER A 112 -2.39 7.27 -0.90
C SER A 112 -1.78 6.08 -0.19
N THR A 113 -1.63 6.19 1.13
CA THR A 113 -1.30 5.07 2.00
C THR A 113 -2.40 3.99 1.98
N PRO A 114 -3.71 4.34 2.08
CA PRO A 114 -4.77 3.35 2.10
C PRO A 114 -4.89 2.54 0.80
N ALA A 115 -4.56 3.12 -0.37
CA ALA A 115 -4.53 2.39 -1.64
C ALA A 115 -3.68 1.11 -1.57
N PHE A 116 -2.57 1.15 -0.82
CA PHE A 116 -1.67 0.02 -0.65
C PHE A 116 -2.25 -1.08 0.26
N THR A 117 -3.23 -0.76 1.10
CA THR A 117 -4.03 -1.75 1.83
C THR A 117 -4.94 -2.54 0.88
N PHE A 118 -5.53 -1.89 -0.13
CA PHE A 118 -6.30 -2.58 -1.17
C PHE A 118 -5.41 -3.52 -1.98
N VAL A 119 -4.20 -3.10 -2.34
CA VAL A 119 -3.22 -3.99 -3.02
C VAL A 119 -2.90 -5.21 -2.16
N ALA A 120 -2.64 -5.03 -0.87
CA ALA A 120 -2.38 -6.13 0.04
C ALA A 120 -3.59 -7.08 0.13
N ALA A 121 -4.82 -6.58 0.21
CA ALA A 121 -6.02 -7.40 0.22
C ALA A 121 -6.23 -8.17 -1.10
N VAL A 122 -5.87 -7.59 -2.25
CA VAL A 122 -5.88 -8.30 -3.54
C VAL A 122 -4.92 -9.47 -3.50
N LEU A 123 -3.70 -9.27 -3.00
CA LEU A 123 -2.73 -10.36 -2.85
C LEU A 123 -3.24 -11.45 -1.90
N GLU A 124 -3.83 -11.09 -0.77
CA GLU A 124 -4.43 -12.08 0.13
C GLU A 124 -5.56 -12.87 -0.55
N SER A 125 -6.43 -12.19 -1.30
CA SER A 125 -7.52 -12.80 -2.05
C SER A 125 -7.02 -13.81 -3.09
N VAL A 126 -6.08 -13.41 -3.96
CA VAL A 126 -5.61 -14.27 -5.07
C VAL A 126 -4.65 -15.37 -4.63
N THR A 127 -4.01 -15.23 -3.47
CA THR A 127 -3.05 -16.22 -2.95
C THR A 127 -3.63 -17.10 -1.84
N GLY A 128 -4.73 -16.69 -1.21
CA GLY A 128 -5.28 -17.36 -0.02
C GLY A 128 -4.40 -17.24 1.22
N ARG A 129 -3.39 -16.35 1.21
CA ARG A 129 -2.37 -16.22 2.26
C ARG A 129 -2.41 -14.84 2.87
N ALA A 130 -2.41 -14.76 4.20
CA ALA A 130 -2.28 -13.48 4.90
C ALA A 130 -0.97 -12.78 4.52
N ILE A 131 -1.00 -11.44 4.39
CA ILE A 131 0.08 -10.69 3.75
C ILE A 131 1.43 -10.83 4.48
N HIS A 132 1.40 -10.96 5.81
CA HIS A 132 2.59 -11.19 6.62
C HIS A 132 3.25 -12.55 6.33
N ARG A 133 2.46 -13.59 6.03
CA ARG A 133 2.98 -14.91 5.62
C ARG A 133 3.51 -14.86 4.21
N LEU A 134 2.76 -14.25 3.29
CA LEU A 134 3.16 -14.15 1.89
C LEU A 134 4.52 -13.45 1.75
N LEU A 135 4.72 -12.30 2.40
CA LEU A 135 6.01 -11.60 2.40
C LEU A 135 7.12 -12.42 3.05
N GLN A 136 6.85 -13.04 4.20
CA GLN A 136 7.85 -13.84 4.91
C GLN A 136 8.35 -15.00 4.05
N GLU A 137 7.44 -15.72 3.41
CA GLU A 137 7.72 -16.95 2.70
C GLU A 137 8.26 -16.71 1.29
N GLU A 138 7.78 -15.68 0.59
CA GLU A 138 8.14 -15.42 -0.81
C GLU A 138 9.24 -14.35 -0.98
N ILE A 139 9.49 -13.51 0.04
CA ILE A 139 10.50 -12.43 -0.05
C ILE A 139 11.52 -12.50 1.10
N PHE A 140 11.09 -12.43 2.37
CA PHE A 140 12.04 -12.17 3.45
C PHE A 140 12.95 -13.35 3.79
N ALA A 141 12.40 -14.52 4.14
CA ALA A 141 13.20 -15.72 4.41
C ALA A 141 14.02 -16.19 3.19
N PRO A 142 13.47 -16.20 1.96
CA PRO A 142 14.19 -16.52 0.73
C PRO A 142 15.50 -15.77 0.50
N HIS A 143 15.51 -14.50 0.90
CA HIS A 143 16.58 -13.58 0.59
C HIS A 143 17.41 -13.21 1.82
N GLY A 144 17.20 -13.88 2.95
CA GLY A 144 17.95 -13.67 4.19
C GLY A 144 17.70 -12.30 4.82
N LEU A 145 16.48 -11.77 4.70
CA LEU A 145 16.06 -10.46 5.21
C LEU A 145 15.35 -10.63 6.56
N SER A 146 16.04 -11.17 7.55
CA SER A 146 15.45 -11.66 8.80
C SER A 146 14.85 -10.59 9.71
N SER A 147 15.25 -9.32 9.59
CA SER A 147 14.68 -8.23 10.37
C SER A 147 13.38 -7.67 9.76
N MET A 148 13.13 -7.92 8.48
CA MET A 148 11.93 -7.44 7.78
C MET A 148 10.68 -8.20 8.21
N ARG A 149 9.61 -7.48 8.57
CA ARG A 149 8.31 -8.07 8.89
C ARG A 149 7.17 -7.06 8.80
N MET A 150 5.94 -7.58 8.71
CA MET A 150 4.75 -6.80 9.05
C MET A 150 4.74 -6.54 10.56
N LYS A 151 4.73 -5.26 10.95
CA LYS A 151 4.91 -4.78 12.33
C LYS A 151 3.91 -5.41 13.30
N TYR A 152 2.65 -5.46 12.89
CA TYR A 152 1.53 -6.03 13.65
C TYR A 152 0.97 -7.30 12.98
N ALA A 153 1.84 -8.26 12.63
CA ALA A 153 1.41 -9.61 12.23
C ALA A 153 0.58 -10.30 13.35
N ALA A 154 0.82 -9.92 14.61
CA ALA A 154 -0.01 -10.19 15.78
C ALA A 154 -0.54 -8.88 16.37
N SER A 155 -1.45 -8.98 17.35
CA SER A 155 -2.05 -7.82 18.02
C SER A 155 -1.05 -7.00 18.84
N THR A 156 0.07 -7.60 19.21
CA THR A 156 1.17 -6.97 19.95
C THR A 156 2.46 -6.99 19.14
N LEU A 157 3.34 -6.03 19.42
CA LEU A 157 4.67 -5.99 18.81
C LEU A 157 5.60 -7.00 19.48
N PRO A 158 6.48 -7.66 18.70
CA PRO A 158 7.60 -8.38 19.29
C PRO A 158 8.48 -7.41 20.11
N PRO A 159 8.95 -7.82 21.31
CA PRO A 159 9.94 -7.06 22.05
C PRO A 159 11.19 -6.80 21.22
N ASN A 160 11.70 -5.56 21.26
CA ASN A 160 12.92 -5.16 20.55
C ASN A 160 13.49 -3.89 21.18
N ASP A 161 14.58 -4.04 21.93
CA ASP A 161 15.25 -2.92 22.62
C ASP A 161 15.95 -1.95 21.65
N ASN A 162 16.16 -2.37 20.40
CA ASN A 162 16.75 -1.55 19.34
C ASN A 162 15.68 -0.80 18.52
N ARG A 163 14.38 -0.95 18.83
CA ARG A 163 13.32 -0.22 18.12
C ARG A 163 13.40 1.27 18.48
N ALA A 164 13.28 2.13 17.48
CA ALA A 164 13.25 3.58 17.68
C ALA A 164 12.17 3.98 18.70
N SER A 165 12.51 4.90 19.60
CA SER A 165 11.54 5.52 20.52
C SER A 165 10.74 6.59 19.77
N LEU A 166 9.43 6.63 20.03
CA LEU A 166 8.53 7.62 19.47
C LEU A 166 8.25 8.70 20.53
N TYR A 167 8.11 9.93 20.08
CA TYR A 167 7.81 11.09 20.92
C TYR A 167 6.68 11.89 20.29
N ASP A 168 5.81 12.47 21.11
CA ASP A 168 4.79 13.42 20.67
C ASP A 168 5.37 14.84 20.54
N ASP A 169 4.51 15.81 20.16
CA ASP A 169 4.90 17.21 19.94
C ASP A 169 5.40 17.90 21.22
N ASP A 170 5.05 17.38 22.39
CA ASP A 170 5.52 17.84 23.71
C ASP A 170 6.82 17.13 24.15
N ASN A 171 7.47 16.38 23.24
CA ASN A 171 8.67 15.60 23.49
C ASN A 171 8.51 14.54 24.60
N LYS A 172 7.30 14.03 24.79
CA LYS A 172 7.02 12.92 25.69
C LYS A 172 7.08 11.62 24.92
N LYS A 173 7.77 10.63 25.48
CA LYS A 173 7.85 9.29 24.89
C LYS A 173 6.44 8.67 24.83
N VAL A 174 6.06 8.17 23.67
CA VAL A 174 4.76 7.51 23.42
C VAL A 174 4.95 6.10 22.88
N ASP A 175 3.94 5.28 23.09
CA ASP A 175 3.90 3.93 22.52
C ASP A 175 3.45 3.97 21.05
N PRO A 176 3.96 3.05 20.21
CA PRO A 176 3.52 2.95 18.82
C PRO A 176 2.05 2.57 18.74
N ALA A 177 1.27 3.37 18.01
CA ALA A 177 -0.11 3.05 17.67
C ALA A 177 -0.18 1.85 16.71
N ASN A 178 -1.22 1.03 16.87
CA ASN A 178 -1.48 -0.08 15.96
C ASN A 178 -1.83 0.46 14.57
N ASN A 179 -0.96 0.19 13.59
CA ASN A 179 -1.13 0.62 12.21
C ASN A 179 -1.27 -0.56 11.24
N SER A 180 -1.71 -1.73 11.72
CA SER A 180 -1.92 -2.94 10.91
C SER A 180 -2.81 -2.68 9.68
N TRP A 181 -3.75 -1.74 9.79
CA TRP A 181 -4.63 -1.36 8.69
C TRP A 181 -3.91 -0.71 7.49
N ARG A 182 -2.69 -0.18 7.68
CA ARG A 182 -1.91 0.45 6.61
C ARG A 182 -1.13 -0.55 5.75
N ALA A 183 -1.09 -1.83 6.11
CA ALA A 183 -0.42 -2.91 5.37
C ALA A 183 0.86 -2.47 4.64
N PHE A 184 0.85 -2.41 3.30
CA PHE A 184 2.02 -2.00 2.50
C PHE A 184 2.32 -0.50 2.50
N GLY A 185 1.39 0.37 2.90
CA GLY A 185 1.60 1.81 2.96
C GLY A 185 2.26 2.30 4.25
N GLY A 186 2.92 1.42 5.02
CA GLY A 186 3.66 1.78 6.24
C GLY A 186 3.54 0.79 7.41
N GLY A 187 2.99 -0.41 7.17
CA GLY A 187 2.82 -1.45 8.17
C GLY A 187 4.01 -2.39 8.36
N MET A 188 5.15 -2.15 7.71
CA MET A 188 6.36 -2.96 7.84
C MET A 188 7.40 -2.30 8.75
N GLU A 189 8.24 -3.11 9.39
CA GLU A 189 9.47 -2.68 10.06
C GLU A 189 10.66 -3.52 9.60
N THR A 190 11.86 -2.94 9.68
CA THR A 190 13.15 -3.55 9.29
C THR A 190 14.28 -2.82 10.00
N ASP A 191 15.47 -3.42 10.05
CA ASP A 191 16.69 -2.68 10.30
C ASP A 191 17.29 -2.09 9.01
N VAL A 192 18.32 -1.25 9.16
CA VAL A 192 18.99 -0.56 8.06
C VAL A 192 19.82 -1.51 7.19
N VAL A 193 20.32 -2.61 7.75
CA VAL A 193 21.18 -3.57 7.05
C VAL A 193 20.35 -4.37 6.06
N ASP A 194 19.21 -4.92 6.49
CA ASP A 194 18.32 -5.66 5.62
C ASP A 194 17.57 -4.74 4.65
N LEU A 195 17.32 -3.48 5.00
CA LEU A 195 16.83 -2.50 4.03
C LEU A 195 17.83 -2.28 2.88
N ALA A 196 19.12 -2.12 3.20
CA ALA A 196 20.17 -1.98 2.19
C ALA A 196 20.33 -3.26 1.36
N ARG A 197 20.29 -4.45 2.00
CA ARG A 197 20.33 -5.75 1.31
C ARG A 197 19.13 -5.95 0.39
N PHE A 198 17.92 -5.61 0.83
CA PHE A 198 16.71 -5.68 0.01
C PHE A 198 16.88 -4.80 -1.24
N GLY A 199 17.30 -3.55 -1.06
CA GLY A 199 17.58 -2.63 -2.17
C GLY A 199 18.60 -3.19 -3.15
N TRP A 200 19.74 -3.69 -2.67
CA TRP A 200 20.76 -4.33 -3.51
C TRP A 200 20.23 -5.55 -4.26
N LYS A 201 19.48 -6.44 -3.59
CA LYS A 201 18.92 -7.65 -4.21
C LYS A 201 17.84 -7.36 -5.25
N VAL A 202 17.05 -6.30 -5.07
CA VAL A 202 16.14 -5.81 -6.13
C VAL A 202 16.94 -5.25 -7.31
N LEU A 203 18.00 -4.47 -7.04
CA LEU A 203 18.87 -3.89 -8.06
C LEU A 203 19.71 -4.93 -8.80
N ASP A 204 20.06 -6.05 -8.19
CA ASP A 204 20.94 -7.06 -8.81
C ASP A 204 20.15 -8.24 -9.41
N GLY A 205 18.82 -8.15 -9.43
CA GLY A 205 17.97 -9.14 -10.10
C GLY A 205 17.62 -10.38 -9.27
N TRP A 206 17.96 -10.40 -7.97
CA TRP A 206 17.75 -11.55 -7.10
C TRP A 206 16.29 -11.70 -6.65
N ILE A 207 15.62 -10.59 -6.36
CA ILE A 207 14.21 -10.57 -5.91
C ILE A 207 13.26 -10.42 -7.10
N LEU A 208 13.64 -9.56 -8.05
CA LEU A 208 12.81 -9.22 -9.20
C LEU A 208 13.68 -9.30 -10.45
N SER A 209 13.22 -9.96 -11.51
CA SER A 209 13.99 -10.03 -12.75
C SER A 209 14.29 -8.62 -13.30
N PRO A 210 15.44 -8.41 -13.98
CA PRO A 210 15.74 -7.11 -14.60
C PRO A 210 14.63 -6.61 -15.52
N GLU A 211 13.98 -7.51 -16.26
CA GLU A 211 12.83 -7.20 -17.11
C GLU A 211 11.65 -6.62 -16.31
N ALA A 212 11.21 -7.31 -15.25
CA ALA A 212 10.10 -6.83 -14.44
C ALA A 212 10.47 -5.54 -13.68
N ARG A 213 11.73 -5.42 -13.26
CA ARG A 213 12.27 -4.24 -12.58
C ARG A 213 12.29 -3.01 -13.50
N ASP A 214 12.87 -3.13 -14.68
CA ASP A 214 13.10 -2.00 -15.58
C ASP A 214 11.85 -1.61 -16.35
N ASN A 215 11.05 -2.61 -16.78
CA ASN A 215 9.92 -2.38 -17.67
C ASN A 215 8.55 -2.38 -16.97
N ARG A 216 8.48 -2.76 -15.68
CA ARG A 216 7.25 -2.69 -14.88
C ARG A 216 7.41 -1.83 -13.62
N LEU A 217 8.33 -2.19 -12.71
CA LEU A 217 8.49 -1.50 -11.43
C LEU A 217 8.94 -0.04 -11.61
N TRP A 218 9.93 0.21 -12.46
CA TRP A 218 10.50 1.54 -12.69
C TRP A 218 9.89 2.29 -13.87
N ARG A 219 8.97 1.65 -14.59
CA ARG A 219 8.25 2.31 -15.67
C ARG A 219 7.41 3.44 -15.07
N ARG A 220 7.69 4.66 -15.54
CA ARG A 220 6.94 5.85 -15.16
C ARG A 220 5.52 5.76 -15.70
N VAL A 221 4.57 6.25 -14.92
CA VAL A 221 3.18 6.43 -15.35
C VAL A 221 3.00 7.87 -15.80
N ASP A 222 2.35 8.07 -16.95
CA ASP A 222 1.99 9.40 -17.43
C ASP A 222 0.76 9.89 -16.66
N THR A 223 0.93 10.99 -15.93
CA THR A 223 -0.12 11.58 -15.10
C THR A 223 -0.31 13.04 -15.45
N ILE A 224 -1.55 13.52 -15.22
CA ILE A 224 -1.86 14.92 -15.08
C ILE A 224 -1.21 15.32 -13.75
N ASP A 225 -0.18 16.15 -13.87
CA ASP A 225 0.70 16.64 -12.83
C ASP A 225 1.62 15.61 -12.15
N PRO A 226 2.85 15.46 -12.66
CA PRO A 226 4.00 15.15 -11.86
C PRO A 226 4.84 16.43 -11.78
N GLY A 227 4.85 17.10 -10.63
CA GLY A 227 5.98 17.99 -10.31
C GLY A 227 7.28 17.30 -10.73
N PRO A 228 8.24 18.00 -11.37
CA PRO A 228 9.29 17.38 -12.19
C PRO A 228 10.13 16.27 -11.51
N GLY A 229 10.11 16.20 -10.17
CA GLY A 229 10.79 15.19 -9.36
C GLY A 229 9.96 13.98 -8.86
N LEU A 230 8.65 13.89 -9.12
CA LEU A 230 7.75 12.87 -8.52
C LEU A 230 7.15 11.89 -9.55
N ARG A 231 7.84 11.61 -10.66
CA ARG A 231 7.40 10.57 -11.63
C ARG A 231 7.49 9.17 -11.01
N THR A 232 6.44 8.75 -10.32
CA THR A 232 6.45 7.48 -9.62
C THR A 232 6.37 6.28 -10.57
N GLY A 233 7.17 5.25 -10.27
CA GLY A 233 6.92 3.89 -10.74
C GLY A 233 5.96 3.19 -9.79
N LEU A 234 5.84 1.86 -9.85
CA LEU A 234 5.03 1.12 -8.88
C LEU A 234 5.70 1.22 -7.49
N GLY A 235 5.14 2.03 -6.58
CA GLY A 235 5.62 2.20 -5.20
C GLY A 235 6.96 2.92 -5.00
N ARG A 236 7.38 3.83 -5.91
CA ARG A 236 8.63 4.60 -5.75
C ARG A 236 8.59 5.98 -6.40
N THR A 237 9.17 7.00 -5.74
CA THR A 237 9.55 8.30 -6.33
C THR A 237 10.95 8.26 -7.00
N PRO A 238 11.16 8.95 -8.14
CA PRO A 238 12.39 8.83 -8.92
C PRO A 238 13.58 9.55 -8.29
N ARG A 239 14.81 9.14 -8.66
CA ARG A 239 16.05 9.87 -8.33
C ARG A 239 16.15 11.11 -9.20
N TYR A 240 16.53 12.24 -8.58
CA TYR A 240 17.16 13.35 -9.28
C TYR A 240 18.45 12.84 -9.94
N ARG A 241 18.61 13.10 -11.24
CA ARG A 241 19.92 13.05 -11.90
C ARG A 241 20.50 14.45 -11.87
#